data_AF-A0A915N423-F1
#
_entry.id   AF-A0A915N423-F1
#
_cell.length_a   1.000
_cell.length_b   1.000
_cell.length_c   1.000
_cell.angle_alpha   90.00
_cell.angle_beta   90.00
_cell.angle_gamma   90.00
#
_symmetry.space_group_name_H-M   'P 1'
#
loop_
_entity.id
_entity.type
_entity.pdbx_description
1 polymer ?
#
loop_
_entity_poly.entity_id
_entity_poly.type
_entity_poly.pdbx_seq_one_letter_code
_entity_poly.pdbx_strand_id
1 'polypeptide(L)'
;PKIFGLQYQMKATDTEKRMMRWIEPGRPIRRQLERWACRRGQKWATYEKLHTMQPAYAALLYIVGLVEVQQCEGYGEETFFCKDGNSLEEITLGCSLDWIFVIRRPSGTTQKFRWEEVRELVANKRKLSIKCGENLVTSVFYFEDNEMVLIFLYFLNYQEI
;
A
#
# COMPACT_ATOMS: atom_id res chain seq x y z
N PRO A 1 -10.50 7.08 13.01
CA PRO A 1 -9.31 7.06 12.13
C PRO A 1 -8.13 6.34 12.81
N LYS A 2 -7.86 5.08 12.43
CA LYS A 2 -6.77 4.24 12.95
C LYS A 2 -5.64 4.15 11.91
N ILE A 3 -4.95 5.25 11.65
CA ILE A 3 -4.11 5.37 10.45
C ILE A 3 -2.61 5.14 10.73
N PHE A 4 -2.17 4.93 11.99
CA PHE A 4 -0.74 4.71 12.30
C PHE A 4 -0.50 3.66 13.39
N GLY A 5 -1.07 2.45 13.25
CA GLY A 5 -0.90 1.37 14.22
C GLY A 5 0.00 0.23 13.72
N LEU A 6 0.91 -0.25 14.57
CA LEU A 6 1.57 -1.54 14.32
C LEU A 6 0.55 -2.68 14.49
N GLN A 7 0.55 -3.64 13.58
CA GLN A 7 -0.27 -4.86 13.68
C GLN A 7 0.58 -6.10 13.94
N TYR A 8 0.00 -7.11 14.58
CA TYR A 8 0.61 -8.41 14.72
C TYR A 8 -0.35 -9.54 14.32
N GLN A 9 0.22 -10.58 13.72
CA GLN A 9 -0.51 -11.78 13.34
C GLN A 9 -0.84 -12.61 14.57
N MET A 10 -2.12 -12.90 14.75
CA MET A 10 -2.61 -13.71 15.86
C MET A 10 -2.31 -15.20 15.64
N LYS A 11 -2.25 -15.95 16.74
CA LYS A 11 -2.32 -17.41 16.75
C LYS A 11 -3.70 -17.82 16.29
N ALA A 12 -3.78 -18.35 15.08
CA ALA A 12 -4.94 -19.08 14.60
C ALA A 12 -4.64 -20.58 14.71
N THR A 13 -5.65 -21.35 15.12
CA THR A 13 -5.63 -22.82 15.06
C THR A 13 -5.73 -23.35 13.63
N ASP A 14 -6.22 -22.50 12.73
CA ASP A 14 -6.47 -22.81 11.33
C ASP A 14 -5.46 -22.05 10.47
N THR A 15 -4.58 -22.77 9.76
CA THR A 15 -3.40 -22.24 9.07
C THR A 15 -3.76 -21.23 7.97
N GLU A 16 -5.00 -21.28 7.47
CA GLU A 16 -5.50 -20.46 6.37
C GLU A 16 -6.08 -19.11 6.83
N LYS A 17 -6.48 -18.96 8.10
CA LYS A 17 -7.05 -17.72 8.62
C LYS A 17 -5.99 -16.89 9.33
N ARG A 18 -5.19 -16.15 8.55
CA ARG A 18 -4.23 -15.15 9.07
C ARG A 18 -4.97 -13.94 9.66
N MET A 19 -5.43 -14.05 10.90
CA MET A 19 -6.06 -12.92 11.61
C MET A 19 -5.00 -11.94 12.10
N MET A 20 -5.16 -10.67 11.73
CA MET A 20 -4.28 -9.56 12.14
C MET A 20 -4.95 -8.73 13.23
N ARG A 21 -4.19 -8.31 14.25
CA ARG A 21 -4.67 -7.46 15.35
C ARG A 21 -3.80 -6.23 15.54
N TRP A 22 -4.46 -5.09 15.76
CA TRP A 22 -3.82 -3.83 16.11
C TRP A 22 -3.23 -3.85 17.52
N ILE A 23 -2.04 -3.25 17.66
CA ILE A 23 -1.44 -3.01 18.97
C ILE A 23 -2.19 -1.87 19.67
N GLU A 24 -2.66 -2.12 20.89
CA GLU A 24 -3.34 -1.12 21.71
C GLU A 24 -2.29 -0.27 22.45
N PRO A 25 -2.17 1.05 22.18
CA PRO A 25 -1.08 1.88 22.70
C PRO A 25 -1.11 2.08 24.24
N GLY A 26 -2.25 1.83 24.89
CA GLY A 26 -2.41 1.94 26.35
C GLY A 26 -2.14 0.64 27.13
N ARG A 27 -1.81 -0.47 26.47
CA ARG A 27 -1.54 -1.76 27.13
C ARG A 27 -0.08 -2.17 26.93
N PRO A 28 0.56 -2.80 27.95
CA PRO A 28 1.92 -3.31 27.79
C PRO A 28 2.04 -4.25 26.59
N ILE A 29 2.84 -3.87 25.60
CA ILE A 29 3.00 -4.58 24.31
C ILE A 29 3.37 -6.06 24.51
N ARG A 30 4.17 -6.34 25.55
CA ARG A 30 4.58 -7.69 25.96
C ARG A 30 3.39 -8.60 26.23
N ARG A 31 2.41 -8.16 27.03
CA ARG A 31 1.22 -8.97 27.35
C ARG A 31 0.33 -9.21 26.13
N GLN A 32 0.30 -8.27 25.19
CA GLN A 32 -0.49 -8.39 23.97
C GLN A 32 0.12 -9.43 23.02
N LEU A 33 1.45 -9.39 22.85
CA LEU A 33 2.19 -10.32 21.99
C LEU A 33 2.28 -11.72 22.60
N GLU A 34 2.53 -11.86 23.90
CA GLU A 34 2.63 -13.17 24.59
C GLU A 34 1.32 -13.96 24.52
N ARG A 35 0.18 -13.25 24.64
CA ARG A 35 -1.15 -13.86 24.69
C ARG A 35 -1.64 -14.26 23.30
N TRP A 36 -1.27 -13.51 22.26
CA TRP A 36 -1.94 -13.63 20.96
C TRP A 36 -1.03 -13.81 19.74
N ALA A 37 0.28 -13.51 19.77
CA ALA A 37 1.10 -13.50 18.54
C ALA A 37 1.61 -14.89 18.11
N CYS A 38 1.56 -15.16 16.80
CA CYS A 38 1.89 -16.48 16.22
C CYS A 38 3.38 -16.88 16.39
N ARG A 39 4.30 -15.91 16.33
CA ARG A 39 5.75 -16.13 16.53
C ARG A 39 6.21 -15.51 17.84
N ARG A 40 6.07 -16.28 18.92
CA ARG A 40 6.38 -15.87 20.31
C ARG A 40 7.83 -15.42 20.54
N GLY A 41 8.78 -15.78 19.67
CA GLY A 41 10.23 -15.60 19.91
C GLY A 41 10.93 -14.48 19.15
N GLN A 42 10.44 -14.10 17.95
CA GLN A 42 11.28 -13.32 17.02
C GLN A 42 11.01 -11.81 17.08
N LYS A 43 9.76 -11.41 17.34
CA LYS A 43 9.40 -9.99 17.47
C LYS A 43 9.83 -9.37 18.81
N TRP A 44 9.85 -10.14 19.92
CA TRP A 44 10.22 -9.63 21.25
C TRP A 44 11.74 -9.47 21.43
N ALA A 45 12.54 -10.42 20.94
CA ALA A 45 14.00 -10.36 21.01
C ALA A 45 14.58 -9.15 20.23
N THR A 46 13.84 -8.65 19.25
CA THR A 46 14.19 -7.44 18.49
C THR A 46 13.87 -6.19 19.31
N TYR A 47 12.70 -6.12 19.97
CA TYR A 47 12.33 -4.98 20.83
C TYR A 47 13.19 -4.87 22.10
N GLU A 48 13.50 -5.99 22.76
CA GLU A 48 14.36 -6.01 23.95
C GLU A 48 15.82 -5.66 23.62
N LYS A 49 16.26 -5.86 22.37
CA LYS A 49 17.55 -5.32 21.92
C LYS A 49 17.47 -3.83 21.62
N LEU A 50 16.34 -3.33 21.12
CA LEU A 50 16.15 -1.92 20.73
C LEU A 50 15.91 -0.99 21.94
N HIS A 51 15.25 -1.45 23.00
CA HIS A 51 14.90 -0.60 24.15
C HIS A 51 16.10 -0.21 25.04
N THR A 52 17.22 -0.91 24.93
CA THR A 52 18.48 -0.64 25.65
C THR A 52 19.47 0.16 24.80
N MET A 53 19.11 0.50 23.56
CA MET A 53 19.96 1.24 22.65
C MET A 53 19.87 2.75 22.91
N GLN A 54 20.98 3.46 22.67
CA GLN A 54 20.95 4.91 22.61
C GLN A 54 19.99 5.39 21.51
N PRO A 55 19.26 6.48 21.72
CA PRO A 55 18.30 7.01 20.74
C PRO A 55 18.90 7.20 19.34
N ALA A 56 20.15 7.63 19.24
CA ALA A 56 20.86 7.80 17.96
C ALA A 56 21.05 6.48 17.21
N TYR A 57 21.36 5.39 17.92
CA TYR A 57 21.56 4.07 17.30
C TYR A 57 20.23 3.42 16.89
N ALA A 58 19.17 3.61 17.68
CA ALA A 58 17.82 3.20 17.30
C ALA A 58 17.32 3.96 16.05
N ALA A 59 17.61 5.26 15.95
CA ALA A 59 17.32 6.06 14.76
C ALA A 59 18.10 5.58 13.52
N LEU A 60 19.38 5.23 13.67
CA LEU A 60 20.18 4.67 12.58
C LEU A 60 19.62 3.32 12.09
N LEU A 61 19.27 2.41 12.99
CA LEU A 61 18.63 1.14 12.62
C LEU A 61 17.26 1.35 11.97
N TYR A 62 16.51 2.35 12.41
CA TYR A 62 15.25 2.74 11.77
C TYR A 62 15.51 3.23 10.33
N ILE A 63 16.50 4.09 10.11
CA ILE A 63 16.87 4.57 8.76
C ILE A 63 17.36 3.42 7.88
N VAL A 64 18.22 2.53 8.38
CA VAL A 64 18.69 1.37 7.62
C VAL A 64 17.53 0.40 7.32
N GLY A 65 16.65 0.18 8.29
CA GLY A 65 15.42 -0.59 8.09
C GLY A 65 14.47 0.06 7.09
N LEU A 66 14.39 1.40 7.04
CA LEU A 66 13.63 2.11 6.02
C LEU A 66 14.19 1.85 4.63
N VAL A 67 15.52 1.75 4.46
CA VAL A 67 16.14 1.39 3.17
C VAL A 67 15.75 -0.01 2.74
N GLU A 68 15.72 -0.98 3.66
CA GLU A 68 15.27 -2.34 3.35
C GLU A 68 13.77 -2.39 3.01
N VAL A 69 12.96 -1.63 3.74
CA VAL A 69 11.51 -1.55 3.52
C VAL A 69 11.19 -0.84 2.20
N GLN A 70 12.00 0.15 1.79
CA GLN A 70 11.89 0.79 0.48
C GLN A 70 12.06 -0.18 -0.70
N GLN A 71 12.78 -1.29 -0.50
CA GLN A 71 12.94 -2.33 -1.53
C GLN A 71 11.81 -3.37 -1.53
N CYS A 72 10.86 -3.29 -0.59
CA CYS A 72 9.74 -4.21 -0.56
C CYS A 72 8.75 -3.90 -1.68
N GLU A 73 8.22 -4.95 -2.31
CA GLU A 73 7.16 -4.84 -3.31
C GLU A 73 5.91 -4.16 -2.71
N GLY A 74 5.38 -3.18 -3.44
CA GLY A 74 4.24 -2.36 -3.00
C GLY A 74 4.61 -1.22 -2.03
N TYR A 75 5.88 -1.06 -1.65
CA TYR A 75 6.27 0.09 -0.84
C TYR A 75 6.07 1.40 -1.62
N GLY A 76 5.31 2.33 -1.04
CA GLY A 76 5.00 3.60 -1.70
C GLY A 76 4.12 3.45 -2.94
N GLU A 77 3.41 2.33 -3.08
CA GLU A 77 2.39 2.12 -4.11
C GLU A 77 0.99 2.14 -3.45
N GLU A 78 0.08 2.93 -4.00
CA GLU A 78 -1.33 2.97 -3.62
C GLU A 78 -2.17 2.34 -4.72
N THR A 79 -3.12 1.48 -4.37
CA THR A 79 -3.88 0.69 -5.35
C THR A 79 -5.38 0.75 -5.11
N PHE A 80 -6.13 0.84 -6.21
CA PHE A 80 -7.58 0.95 -6.23
C PHE A 80 -8.18 -0.07 -7.19
N PHE A 81 -9.31 -0.66 -6.79
CA PHE A 81 -10.05 -1.57 -7.65
C PHE A 81 -10.95 -0.75 -8.59
N CYS A 82 -10.88 -1.04 -9.88
CA CYS A 82 -11.72 -0.40 -10.89
C CYS A 82 -12.00 -1.36 -12.05
N LYS A 83 -12.85 -0.95 -12.98
CA LYS A 83 -13.19 -1.71 -14.18
C LYS A 83 -12.61 -1.02 -15.42
N ASP A 84 -12.05 -1.80 -16.33
CA ASP A 84 -11.66 -1.30 -17.65
C ASP A 84 -12.93 -0.90 -18.43
N GLY A 85 -12.94 0.30 -19.00
CA GLY A 85 -14.07 0.81 -19.76
C GLY A 85 -14.32 0.08 -21.07
N ASN A 86 -13.32 -0.61 -21.63
CA ASN A 86 -13.45 -1.35 -22.89
C ASN A 86 -13.89 -2.80 -22.69
N SER A 87 -13.36 -3.48 -21.66
CA SER A 87 -13.64 -4.91 -21.42
C SER A 87 -14.58 -5.18 -20.24
N LEU A 88 -14.94 -4.16 -19.43
CA LEU A 88 -15.67 -4.30 -18.16
C LEU A 88 -14.98 -5.22 -17.13
N GLU A 89 -13.75 -5.65 -17.39
CA GLU A 89 -12.97 -6.52 -16.51
C GLU A 89 -12.53 -5.76 -15.26
N GLU A 90 -12.48 -6.47 -14.14
CA GLU A 90 -11.94 -5.95 -12.89
C GLU A 90 -10.43 -5.91 -12.94
N ILE A 91 -9.88 -4.71 -12.76
CA ILE A 91 -8.47 -4.41 -12.78
C ILE A 91 -8.09 -3.67 -11.50
N THR A 92 -6.78 -3.57 -11.25
CA THR A 92 -6.25 -2.75 -10.17
C THR A 92 -5.44 -1.62 -10.78
N LEU A 93 -5.88 -0.39 -10.56
CA LEU A 93 -5.13 0.80 -10.91
C LEU A 93 -4.32 1.23 -9.70
N GLY A 94 -3.02 1.42 -9.85
CA GLY A 94 -2.16 1.91 -8.79
C GLY A 94 -1.27 3.06 -9.23
N CYS A 95 -0.76 3.78 -8.25
CA CYS A 95 0.18 4.87 -8.45
C CYS A 95 1.28 4.84 -7.39
N SER A 96 2.42 5.39 -7.74
CA SER A 96 3.59 5.61 -6.88
C SER A 96 4.19 6.98 -7.18
N LEU A 97 5.23 7.37 -6.46
CA LEU A 97 5.97 8.61 -6.73
C LEU A 97 6.47 8.67 -8.18
N ASP A 98 6.87 7.54 -8.75
CA ASP A 98 7.56 7.48 -10.04
C ASP A 98 6.68 7.02 -11.22
N TRP A 99 5.56 6.34 -10.94
CA TRP A 99 4.80 5.62 -11.97
C TRP A 99 3.30 5.57 -11.67
N ILE A 100 2.51 5.45 -12.72
CA ILE A 100 1.15 4.92 -12.69
C ILE A 100 1.14 3.52 -13.31
N PHE A 101 0.35 2.61 -12.77
CA PHE A 101 0.32 1.24 -13.27
C PHE A 101 -1.05 0.60 -13.21
N VAL A 102 -1.26 -0.38 -14.09
CA VAL A 102 -2.48 -1.17 -14.19
C VAL A 102 -2.12 -2.65 -14.06
N ILE A 103 -2.76 -3.34 -13.14
CA ILE A 103 -2.67 -4.80 -12.98
C ILE A 103 -3.97 -5.40 -13.51
N ARG A 104 -3.86 -6.25 -14.54
CA ARG A 104 -4.99 -7.01 -15.09
C ARG A 104 -5.03 -8.41 -14.46
N ARG A 105 -6.15 -8.80 -13.86
CA ARG A 105 -6.42 -10.19 -13.41
C ARG A 105 -7.34 -10.86 -14.44
N PRO A 106 -7.13 -12.13 -14.83
CA PRO A 106 -6.35 -13.18 -14.17
C PRO A 106 -4.88 -13.30 -14.59
N SER A 107 -4.41 -12.55 -15.59
CA SER A 107 -3.06 -12.70 -16.15
C SER A 107 -1.93 -12.24 -15.22
N GLY A 108 -2.23 -11.41 -14.22
CA GLY A 108 -1.23 -10.81 -13.33
C GLY A 108 -0.31 -9.82 -14.05
N THR A 109 -0.64 -9.47 -15.29
CA THR A 109 0.20 -8.59 -16.11
C THR A 109 0.10 -7.17 -15.56
N THR A 110 1.24 -6.62 -15.19
CA THR A 110 1.36 -5.25 -14.71
C THR A 110 1.93 -4.37 -15.81
N GLN A 111 1.15 -3.38 -16.23
CA GLN A 111 1.59 -2.36 -17.18
C GLN A 111 1.91 -1.08 -16.39
N LYS A 112 3.17 -0.65 -16.40
CA LYS A 112 3.64 0.57 -15.73
C LYS A 112 3.94 1.66 -16.76
N PHE A 113 3.64 2.90 -16.40
CA PHE A 113 3.95 4.10 -17.17
C PHE A 113 4.59 5.13 -16.24
N ARG A 114 5.66 5.81 -16.68
CA ARG A 114 6.23 6.95 -15.95
C ARG A 114 5.24 8.11 -15.95
N TRP A 115 5.31 8.98 -14.95
CA TRP A 115 4.52 10.22 -14.94
C TRP A 115 4.79 11.10 -16.15
N GLU A 116 6.04 11.13 -16.64
CA GLU A 116 6.45 11.85 -17.85
C GLU A 116 5.70 11.42 -19.12
N GLU A 117 5.21 10.17 -19.14
CA GLU A 117 4.43 9.62 -20.24
C GLU A 117 2.93 9.95 -20.13
N VAL A 118 2.47 10.40 -18.95
CA VAL A 118 1.08 10.79 -18.71
C VAL A 118 0.89 12.21 -19.24
N ARG A 119 0.02 12.37 -20.23
CA ARG A 119 -0.23 13.66 -20.89
C ARG A 119 -1.51 14.33 -20.42
N GLU A 120 -2.50 13.53 -20.05
CA GLU A 120 -3.81 14.05 -19.64
C GLU A 120 -4.48 13.08 -18.69
N LEU A 121 -5.11 13.63 -17.65
CA LEU A 121 -5.86 12.87 -16.68
C LEU A 121 -7.17 13.59 -16.37
N VAL A 122 -8.29 12.96 -16.72
CA VAL A 122 -9.64 13.56 -16.67
C VAL A 122 -10.55 12.69 -15.84
N ALA A 123 -11.09 13.25 -14.77
CA ALA A 123 -12.11 12.59 -13.95
C ALA A 123 -13.50 13.17 -14.22
N ASN A 124 -14.50 12.30 -14.26
CA ASN A 124 -15.90 12.65 -14.33
C ASN A 124 -16.74 11.65 -13.52
N LYS A 125 -17.18 12.06 -12.33
CA LYS A 125 -17.89 11.21 -11.37
C LYS A 125 -17.05 9.94 -11.09
N ARG A 126 -17.55 8.77 -11.50
CA ARG A 126 -16.90 7.47 -11.30
C ARG A 126 -15.95 7.09 -12.43
N LYS A 127 -15.86 7.92 -13.48
CA LYS A 127 -15.04 7.67 -14.65
C LYS A 127 -13.72 8.41 -14.51
N LEU A 128 -12.62 7.70 -14.70
CA LEU A 128 -11.29 8.27 -14.86
C LEU A 128 -10.79 7.95 -16.26
N SER A 129 -10.25 8.93 -16.96
CA SER A 129 -9.66 8.76 -18.30
C SER A 129 -8.23 9.24 -18.26
N ILE A 130 -7.30 8.41 -18.72
CA ILE A 130 -5.87 8.68 -18.66
C ILE A 130 -5.29 8.51 -20.06
N LYS A 131 -4.60 9.54 -20.55
CA LYS A 131 -3.83 9.48 -21.79
C LYS A 131 -2.36 9.31 -21.46
N CYS A 132 -1.80 8.17 -21.85
CA CYS A 132 -0.40 7.83 -21.61
C CYS A 132 0.30 7.38 -22.89
N GLY A 133 1.62 7.57 -22.92
CA GLY A 133 2.52 7.06 -23.96
C GLY A 133 2.52 7.88 -25.26
N GLU A 134 3.41 7.51 -26.19
CA GLU A 134 3.63 8.25 -27.45
C GLU A 134 2.40 8.27 -28.36
N ASN A 135 1.63 7.17 -28.37
CA ASN A 135 0.43 7.03 -29.19
C ASN A 135 -0.80 7.75 -28.61
N LEU A 136 -0.66 8.40 -27.44
CA LEU A 136 -1.75 9.09 -26.73
C LEU A 136 -3.00 8.22 -26.52
N VAL A 137 -2.79 6.92 -26.28
CA VAL A 137 -3.88 5.98 -26.09
C VAL A 137 -4.65 6.38 -24.83
N THR A 138 -5.95 6.65 -25.01
CA THR A 138 -6.83 7.00 -23.90
C THR A 138 -7.37 5.72 -23.27
N SER A 139 -6.93 5.43 -22.05
CA SER A 139 -7.46 4.34 -21.23
C SER A 139 -8.53 4.90 -20.30
N VAL A 140 -9.66 4.18 -20.19
CA VAL A 140 -10.82 4.61 -19.40
C VAL A 140 -11.08 3.60 -18.30
N PHE A 141 -11.28 4.10 -17.09
CA PHE A 141 -11.48 3.29 -15.89
C PHE A 141 -12.74 3.73 -15.15
N TYR A 142 -13.49 2.78 -14.63
CA TYR A 142 -14.68 3.01 -13.83
C TYR A 142 -14.50 2.52 -12.41
N PHE A 143 -14.58 3.43 -11.45
CA PHE A 143 -14.51 3.14 -10.02
C PHE A 143 -15.90 2.79 -9.48
N GLU A 144 -15.94 2.21 -8.28
CA GLU A 144 -17.18 1.85 -7.59
C GLU A 144 -18.06 3.09 -7.32
N ASP A 145 -17.44 4.15 -6.83
CA ASP A 145 -18.05 5.43 -6.51
C ASP A 145 -17.16 6.62 -6.93
N ASN A 146 -17.68 7.84 -6.75
CA ASN A 146 -16.99 9.08 -7.10
C ASN A 146 -15.91 9.45 -6.07
N GLU A 147 -16.13 9.12 -4.80
CA GLU A 147 -15.19 9.43 -3.73
C GLU A 147 -13.86 8.72 -3.97
N MET A 148 -13.87 7.49 -4.47
CA MET A 148 -12.67 6.74 -4.85
C MET A 148 -11.85 7.42 -5.95
N VAL A 149 -12.51 8.03 -6.94
CA VAL A 149 -11.82 8.81 -7.98
C VAL A 149 -11.19 10.06 -7.38
N LEU A 150 -11.91 10.76 -6.50
CA LEU A 150 -11.40 11.96 -5.84
C LEU A 150 -10.23 11.65 -4.90
N ILE A 151 -10.28 10.54 -4.17
CA ILE A 151 -9.17 10.06 -3.34
C ILE A 151 -7.95 9.77 -4.22
N PHE A 152 -8.13 9.06 -5.33
CA PHE A 152 -7.05 8.79 -6.28
C PHE A 152 -6.41 10.08 -6.78
N LEU A 153 -7.22 11.05 -7.23
CA LEU A 153 -6.73 12.36 -7.67
C LEU A 153 -6.03 13.16 -6.55
N TYR A 154 -6.54 13.08 -5.33
CA TYR A 154 -5.92 13.73 -4.18
C TYR A 154 -4.52 13.19 -3.94
N PHE A 155 -4.34 11.86 -4.04
CA PHE A 155 -3.01 11.27 -3.97
C PHE A 155 -2.11 11.80 -5.09
N LEU A 156 -2.60 11.97 -6.31
CA LEU A 156 -1.80 12.53 -7.41
C LEU A 156 -1.38 13.98 -7.16
N ASN A 157 -2.32 14.83 -6.73
CA ASN A 157 -2.03 16.24 -6.44
C ASN A 157 -1.06 16.39 -5.25
N TYR A 158 -1.13 15.50 -4.26
CA TYR A 158 -0.20 15.51 -3.13
C TYR A 158 1.24 15.12 -3.54
N GLN A 159 1.40 14.41 -4.66
CA GLN A 159 2.72 14.02 -5.18
C GLN A 159 3.37 15.13 -6.05
N GLU A 160 2.77 16.32 -6.15
CA GLU A 160 3.25 17.46 -6.96
C GLU A 160 3.62 17.08 -8.41
N ILE A 161 2.79 16.24 -9.04
CA ILE A 161 2.89 15.93 -10.48
C ILE A 161 2.38 17.10 -11.32
#